data_AF-A0A9W6R3A0-F1
#
_entry.id   AF-A0A9W6R3A0-F1
#
_cell.length_a   1.000
_cell.length_b   1.000
_cell.length_c   1.000
_cell.angle_alpha   90.00
_cell.angle_beta   90.00
_cell.angle_gamma   90.00
#
_symmetry.space_group_name_H-M   'P 1'
#
loop_
_entity.id
_entity.type
_entity.pdbx_description
1 polymer ?
#
loop_
_entity_poly.entity_id
_entity_poly.type
_entity_poly.pdbx_seq_one_letter_code
_entity_poly.pdbx_strand_id
1 'polypeptide(L)' 'MPMPVRNPLRSLVRIADWFEQRGVYVPGEDNHTVDPWRDFGWLIVVWLIAIGALILFFAVAT' A
#
# COMPACT_ATOMS: atom_id res chain seq x y z
N MET A 1 -5.28 -6.94 -33.21
CA MET A 1 -5.01 -7.44 -31.84
C MET A 1 -4.91 -6.24 -30.91
N PRO A 2 -5.84 -6.00 -29.98
CA PRO A 2 -5.69 -4.91 -29.02
C PRO A 2 -4.53 -5.26 -28.07
N MET A 3 -3.55 -4.36 -27.96
CA MET A 3 -2.47 -4.52 -26.99
C MET A 3 -3.07 -4.52 -25.58
N PRO A 4 -2.63 -5.40 -24.67
CA PRO A 4 -3.02 -5.30 -23.27
C PRO A 4 -2.40 -4.01 -22.74
N VAL A 5 -3.20 -2.94 -22.73
CA VAL A 5 -2.84 -1.69 -22.07
C VAL A 5 -2.65 -2.05 -20.60
N ARG A 6 -1.40 -2.21 -20.18
CA ARG A 6 -1.04 -2.36 -18.77
C ARG A 6 -1.39 -1.04 -18.12
N ASN A 7 -2.63 -0.92 -17.65
CA ASN A 7 -3.08 0.26 -16.97
C ASN A 7 -2.45 0.24 -15.56
N PRO A 8 -1.41 1.04 -15.28
CA PRO A 8 -0.72 1.00 -14.00
C PRO A 8 -1.68 1.29 -12.84
N LEU A 9 -2.73 2.09 -13.10
CA LEU A 9 -3.81 2.37 -12.17
C LEU A 9 -4.58 1.12 -11.73
N ARG A 10 -4.78 0.12 -12.61
CA ARG A 10 -5.43 -1.14 -12.23
C ARG A 10 -4.61 -1.95 -11.23
N SER A 11 -3.28 -1.87 -11.30
CA SER A 11 -2.41 -2.51 -10.32
C SER A 11 -2.47 -1.78 -8.99
N LEU A 12 -2.49 -0.44 -8.99
CA LEU A 12 -2.67 0.36 -7.77
C LEU A 12 -4.01 0.08 -7.09
N VAL A 13 -5.10 -0.02 -7.86
CA VAL A 13 -6.43 -0.38 -7.33
C VAL A 13 -6.44 -1.77 -6.73
N ARG A 14 -5.81 -2.77 -7.35
CA ARG A 14 -5.71 -4.11 -6.75
C ARG A 14 -4.90 -4.14 -5.46
N ILE A 15 -3.87 -3.30 -5.35
CA ILE A 15 -3.12 -3.15 -4.12
C ILE A 15 -4.03 -2.48 -3.07
N ALA A 16 -4.80 -1.45 -3.43
CA ALA A 16 -5.84 -0.82 -2.59
C ALA A 16 -6.89 -1.82 -2.07
N ASP A 17 -7.50 -2.62 -2.94
CA ASP A 17 -8.47 -3.66 -2.56
C ASP A 17 -7.82 -4.72 -1.66
N TRP A 18 -6.55 -5.03 -1.93
CA TRP A 18 -5.75 -5.91 -1.10
C TRP A 18 -5.48 -5.31 0.30
N PHE A 19 -5.40 -3.97 0.42
CA PHE A 19 -5.32 -3.26 1.71
C PHE A 19 -6.57 -3.41 2.55
N GLU A 20 -7.72 -3.21 1.94
CA GLU A 20 -9.03 -3.33 2.59
C GLU A 20 -9.21 -4.74 3.19
N GLN A 21 -8.75 -5.77 2.49
CA GLN A 21 -8.88 -7.17 2.94
C GLN A 21 -7.86 -7.60 4.00
N ARG A 22 -6.67 -6.97 4.10
CA ARG A 22 -5.59 -7.42 5.00
C ARG A 22 -5.46 -6.65 6.32
N GLY A 23 -6.34 -5.72 6.64
CA GLY A 23 -6.50 -5.33 8.06
C GLY A 23 -6.76 -3.87 8.38
N VAL A 24 -7.31 -3.07 7.47
CA VAL A 24 -7.65 -1.69 7.82
C VAL A 24 -9.16 -1.58 8.01
N TYR A 25 -9.56 -1.67 9.29
CA TYR A 25 -10.87 -1.28 9.81
C TYR A 25 -12.08 -2.09 9.27
N VAL A 26 -12.65 -2.93 10.15
CA VAL A 26 -14.01 -3.47 9.97
C VAL A 26 -14.98 -2.46 10.61
N PRO A 27 -15.83 -1.75 9.84
CA PRO A 27 -16.83 -0.86 10.42
C PRO A 27 -17.88 -1.71 11.16
N GLY A 28 -17.96 -1.56 12.48
CA GLY A 28 -18.91 -2.28 13.33
C GLY A 28 -18.34 -2.78 14.66
N GLU A 29 -17.02 -2.78 14.84
CA GLU A 29 -16.38 -3.11 16.13
C GLU A 29 -16.09 -1.82 16.91
N ASP A 30 -17.15 -1.15 17.35
CA ASP A 30 -17.07 0.02 18.23
C ASP A 30 -16.49 -0.43 19.58
N ASN A 31 -15.26 0.00 19.89
CA ASN A 31 -14.55 -0.13 21.19
C ASN A 31 -13.45 -1.20 21.29
N HIS A 32 -12.53 -1.29 20.32
CA HIS A 32 -11.21 -1.89 20.56
C HIS A 32 -10.12 -0.82 20.62
N THR A 33 -9.16 -0.98 21.55
CA THR A 33 -8.01 -0.07 21.66
C THR A 33 -7.19 -0.16 20.37
N VAL A 34 -6.91 0.99 19.76
CA VAL A 34 -6.07 1.09 18.57
C VAL A 34 -4.70 0.50 18.89
N ASP A 35 -4.27 -0.52 18.14
CA ASP A 35 -2.92 -1.07 18.20
C ASP A 35 -2.14 -0.52 17.00
N PRO A 36 -1.23 0.44 17.21
CA PRO A 36 -0.58 1.13 16.11
C PRO A 36 0.22 0.20 15.18
N TRP A 37 0.79 -0.88 15.72
CA TRP A 37 1.61 -1.80 14.94
C TRP A 37 0.77 -2.76 14.13
N ARG A 38 -0.36 -3.23 14.68
CA ARG A 38 -1.28 -4.08 13.95
C ARG A 38 -2.07 -3.29 12.90
N ASP A 39 -2.54 -2.10 13.27
CA ASP A 39 -3.48 -1.32 12.47
C ASP A 39 -2.76 -0.46 11.42
N PHE A 40 -1.54 0.02 11.71
CA PHE A 40 -0.74 0.86 10.78
C PHE A 40 0.61 0.25 10.36
N GLY A 41 0.98 -0.95 10.84
CA GLY A 41 2.27 -1.56 10.54
C GLY A 41 2.53 -1.70 9.03
N TRP A 42 1.48 -1.97 8.25
CA TRP A 42 1.61 -2.06 6.81
C TRP A 42 1.75 -0.70 6.12
N LEU A 43 1.13 0.38 6.64
CA LEU A 43 1.38 1.74 6.17
C LEU A 43 2.86 2.09 6.33
N ILE A 44 3.46 1.72 7.47
CA ILE A 44 4.89 1.90 7.74
C ILE A 44 5.73 1.12 6.72
N VAL A 45 5.41 -0.15 6.45
CA VAL A 45 6.15 -0.97 5.46
C VAL A 45 6.09 -0.36 4.06
N VAL A 46 4.92 0.07 3.60
CA VAL A 46 4.75 0.68 2.28
C VAL A 46 5.50 2.00 2.18
N TRP A 47 5.46 2.79 3.25
CA TRP A 47 6.19 4.04 3.34
C TRP A 47 7.71 3.82 3.26
N LEU A 48 8.24 2.81 3.96
CA LEU A 48 9.65 2.44 3.88
C LEU A 48 10.05 1.95 2.48
N ILE A 49 9.20 1.14 1.82
CA ILE A 49 9.43 0.70 0.43
C ILE A 49 9.46 1.90 -0.52
N ALA A 50 8.50 2.82 -0.39
CA ALA A 50 8.43 4.01 -1.23
C ALA A 50 9.66 4.91 -1.05
N ILE A 51 10.09 5.14 0.18
CA ILE A 51 11.32 5.89 0.46
C ILE A 51 12.54 5.19 -0.11
N GLY A 52 12.67 3.87 0.11
CA GLY A 52 13.79 3.10 -0.43
C GLY A 52 13.86 3.18 -1.96
N ALA A 53 12.71 3.02 -2.64
CA ALA A 53 12.62 3.16 -4.08
C ALA A 53 12.98 4.58 -4.55
N LEU A 54 12.56 5.61 -3.82
CA LEU A 54 12.86 7.00 -4.13
C LEU A 54 14.36 7.29 -3.97
N ILE A 55 14.98 6.82 -2.88
CA ILE A 55 16.44 6.93 -2.67
C ILE A 55 17.20 6.22 -3.80
N LEU A 56 16.84 4.98 -4.11
CA LEU A 56 17.47 4.21 -5.19
C LEU A 56 17.32 4.91 -6.55
N PHE A 57 16.13 5.47 -6.83
CA PHE A 57 15.88 6.22 -8.04
C PHE A 57 16.82 7.43 -8.16
N PHE A 58 16.93 8.25 -7.11
CA PHE A 58 17.82 9.40 -7.11
C PHE A 58 19.30 9.00 -7.16
N ALA A 59 19.69 7.91 -6.49
CA ALA A 59 21.07 7.42 -6.51
C ALA A 59 21.53 6.92 -7.89
N VAL A 60 20.61 6.38 -8.70
CA VAL A 60 20.92 5.93 -10.07
C VAL A 60 20.75 7.05 -11.09
N ALA A 61 19.97 8.09 -10.77
CA ALA A 61 19.74 9.25 -11.63
C ALA A 61 20.84 10.33 -11.53
N THR A 62 21.84 10.14 -10.67
CA THR A 62 23.07 10.94 -10.55
C THR A 62 24.24 10.29 -11.25
#